data_AF-A0A9D6XR41-F1
#
_entry.id   AF-A0A9D6XR41-F1
#
_cell.length_a   1.000
_cell.length_b   1.000
_cell.length_c   1.000
_cell.angle_alpha   90.00
_cell.angle_beta   90.00
_cell.angle_gamma   90.00
#
_symmetry.space_group_name_H-M   'P 1'
#
loop_
_entity.id
_entity.type
_entity.pdbx_description
1 polymer ?
#
loop_
_entity_poly.entity_id
_entity_poly.type
_entity_poly.pdbx_seq_one_letter_code
_entity_poly.pdbx_strand_id
1 'polypeptide(L)'
;VFTRSQTPFFVLPTFWRYYSATKDLDFLYRAYPLLKREYQQYWNAPHHQTPVGLATNRDLGDPRLSPELASEAEVLDWMPVFGGDVRRCVPVGTNAGLVSYARVLSRIAKEIGRDDEARTFAKEADTRTALINKYCWNEEAGLFLEYDYVAQKQLPYVSEFAYWTLWTGVANRKQAARLADNLHLLEKSHGLACTDKDYPDPHTDAAYELKNSAPYRRLQDLPPQKDAPPEYIGGRNPLMWMYPAGWATTQIIVTAGLDAYGYSEAAKRISAKYLNLMLDQHQKTGQLWEKYNVVDGSLILPNARYGNLPYHSFTAAAVVLLGRRVFQNQALQTV
;
A
#
# COMPACT_ATOMS: atom_id res chain seq x y z
N VAL A 1 2.46 22.12 -11.71
CA VAL A 1 1.68 22.34 -10.46
C VAL A 1 1.78 21.06 -9.65
N PHE A 2 2.15 21.13 -8.38
CA PHE A 2 2.12 19.98 -7.47
C PHE A 2 0.72 19.90 -6.89
N THR A 3 -0.04 18.86 -7.24
CA THR A 3 -1.48 18.75 -6.94
C THR A 3 -1.81 17.64 -5.95
N ARG A 4 -0.85 16.77 -5.61
CA ARG A 4 -1.09 15.59 -4.79
C ARG A 4 0.12 15.13 -3.99
N SER A 5 -0.11 14.18 -3.10
CA SER A 5 0.86 13.47 -2.28
C SER A 5 0.85 11.96 -2.59
N GLN A 6 1.33 11.14 -1.67
CA GLN A 6 1.25 9.68 -1.68
C GLN A 6 1.00 9.16 -0.26
N THR A 7 0.47 7.94 -0.13
CA THR A 7 0.00 7.42 1.14
C THR A 7 1.04 7.57 2.26
N PRO A 8 0.68 8.12 3.44
CA PRO A 8 1.67 8.67 4.36
C PRO A 8 2.26 7.63 5.31
N PHE A 9 3.01 6.68 4.76
CA PHE A 9 3.66 5.62 5.54
C PHE A 9 5.12 5.87 5.86
N PHE A 10 5.75 6.92 5.33
CA PHE A 10 7.20 7.10 5.43
C PHE A 10 7.68 7.51 6.84
N VAL A 11 6.80 8.05 7.69
CA VAL A 11 7.22 8.67 8.96
C VAL A 11 7.80 7.65 9.94
N LEU A 12 7.20 6.46 10.03
CA LEU A 12 7.74 5.38 10.85
C LEU A 12 9.05 4.78 10.28
N PRO A 13 9.09 4.22 9.07
CA PRO A 13 10.26 3.52 8.54
C PRO A 13 11.43 4.46 8.23
N THR A 14 11.18 5.78 8.09
CA THR A 14 12.23 6.77 7.80
C THR A 14 12.59 7.58 9.04
N PHE A 15 11.68 8.42 9.55
CA PHE A 15 12.03 9.39 10.60
C PHE A 15 12.28 8.71 11.95
N TRP A 16 11.33 7.88 12.39
CA TRP A 16 11.46 7.24 13.70
C TRP A 16 12.59 6.21 13.73
N ARG A 17 12.78 5.45 12.65
CA ARG A 17 13.92 4.52 12.54
C ARG A 17 15.26 5.23 12.53
N TYR A 18 15.40 6.32 11.78
CA TYR A 18 16.62 7.12 11.79
C TYR A 18 16.93 7.60 13.21
N TYR A 19 15.98 8.27 13.86
CA TYR A 19 16.17 8.75 15.23
C TYR A 19 16.45 7.60 16.21
N SER A 20 15.75 6.47 16.10
CA SER A 20 15.98 5.33 16.98
C SER A 20 17.40 4.79 16.89
N ALA A 21 18.01 4.86 15.70
CA ALA A 21 19.39 4.42 15.46
C ALA A 21 20.44 5.47 15.83
N THR A 22 20.18 6.75 15.61
CA THR A 22 21.18 7.83 15.76
C THR A 22 21.04 8.62 17.06
N LYS A 23 19.85 8.63 17.65
CA LYS A 23 19.46 9.48 18.78
C LYS A 23 19.65 10.98 18.51
N ASP A 24 19.60 11.37 17.24
CA ASP A 24 19.74 12.76 16.76
C ASP A 24 18.50 13.60 17.14
N LEU A 25 18.55 14.25 18.30
CA LEU A 25 17.47 15.12 18.79
C LEU A 25 17.30 16.37 17.92
N ASP A 26 18.38 16.93 17.38
CA ASP A 26 18.32 18.11 16.52
C ASP A 26 17.55 17.82 15.23
N PHE A 27 17.67 16.61 14.69
CA PHE A 27 16.82 16.14 13.61
C PHE A 27 15.34 16.13 14.00
N LEU A 28 14.98 15.66 15.20
CA LEU A 28 13.59 15.67 15.65
C LEU A 28 13.05 17.11 15.77
N TYR A 29 13.81 18.03 16.35
CA TYR A 29 13.41 19.43 16.47
C TYR A 29 13.14 20.09 15.11
N ARG A 30 13.95 19.78 14.09
CA ARG A 30 13.76 20.29 12.72
C ARG A 30 12.61 19.60 11.99
N ALA A 31 12.47 18.29 12.12
CA ALA A 31 11.50 17.49 11.39
C ALA A 31 10.08 17.65 11.94
N TYR A 32 9.92 17.68 13.26
CA TYR A 32 8.61 17.68 13.94
C TYR A 32 7.63 18.76 13.42
N PRO A 33 7.99 20.05 13.31
CA PRO A 33 7.05 21.06 12.82
C PRO A 33 6.62 20.84 11.37
N LEU A 34 7.45 20.23 10.53
CA LEU A 34 7.12 19.90 9.14
C LEU A 34 6.17 18.71 9.07
N LEU A 35 6.46 17.65 9.82
CA LEU A 35 5.62 16.46 9.93
C LEU A 35 4.23 16.80 10.49
N LYS A 36 4.21 17.60 11.56
CA LYS A 36 2.96 18.10 12.15
C LYS A 36 2.17 18.91 11.12
N ARG A 37 2.83 19.78 10.35
CA ARG A 37 2.19 20.57 9.30
C ARG A 37 1.59 19.70 8.22
N GLU A 38 2.33 18.73 7.70
CA GLU A 38 1.80 17.79 6.69
C GLU A 38 0.59 17.04 7.22
N TYR A 39 0.69 16.46 8.42
CA TYR A 39 -0.40 15.71 9.02
C TYR A 39 -1.65 16.58 9.25
N GLN A 40 -1.51 17.80 9.78
CA GLN A 40 -2.65 18.66 10.11
C GLN A 40 -3.21 19.43 8.91
N GLN A 41 -2.33 19.98 8.06
CA GLN A 41 -2.69 20.94 7.01
C GLN A 41 -2.78 20.32 5.61
N TYR A 42 -2.37 19.06 5.44
CA TYR A 42 -2.58 18.32 4.19
C TYR A 42 -3.56 17.16 4.43
N TRP A 43 -3.12 16.14 5.17
CA TRP A 43 -3.87 14.89 5.31
C TRP A 43 -5.15 15.02 6.13
N ASN A 44 -5.19 15.97 7.07
CA ASN A 44 -6.39 16.29 7.85
C ASN A 44 -7.06 17.60 7.43
N ALA A 45 -6.63 18.20 6.31
CA ALA A 45 -7.28 19.41 5.81
C ALA A 45 -8.66 19.11 5.18
N PRO A 46 -9.52 20.13 5.03
CA PRO A 46 -10.92 19.94 4.62
C PRO A 46 -11.14 19.13 3.34
N HIS A 47 -10.20 19.17 2.38
CA HIS A 47 -10.33 18.45 1.11
C HIS A 47 -10.18 16.92 1.23
N HIS A 48 -9.50 16.43 2.26
CA HIS A 48 -9.40 15.00 2.59
C HIS A 48 -10.49 14.55 3.58
N GLN A 49 -11.13 15.47 4.31
CA GLN A 49 -12.09 15.09 5.37
C GLN A 49 -13.41 14.57 4.79
N THR A 50 -13.91 13.47 5.35
CA THR A 50 -15.21 12.89 5.01
C THR A 50 -16.22 13.08 6.14
N PRO A 51 -17.54 12.99 5.88
CA PRO A 51 -18.57 13.07 6.93
C PRO A 51 -18.47 12.00 8.01
N VAL A 52 -17.75 10.89 7.74
CA VAL A 52 -17.57 9.80 8.70
C VAL A 52 -16.34 9.96 9.59
N GLY A 53 -15.59 11.06 9.44
CA GLY A 53 -14.41 11.41 10.27
C GLY A 53 -13.11 10.71 9.87
N LEU A 54 -13.11 9.94 8.78
CA LEU A 54 -11.92 9.37 8.16
C LEU A 54 -11.49 10.22 6.95
N ALA A 55 -10.25 10.06 6.51
CA ALA A 55 -9.75 10.73 5.33
C ALA A 55 -10.11 9.94 4.05
N THR A 56 -10.46 10.66 2.99
CA THR A 56 -10.42 10.18 1.60
C THR A 56 -9.20 10.76 0.91
N ASN A 57 -8.74 10.16 -0.18
CA ASN A 57 -7.73 10.77 -1.06
C ASN A 57 -8.39 11.73 -2.05
N ARG A 58 -7.74 12.86 -2.33
CA ARG A 58 -8.26 13.91 -3.21
C ARG A 58 -7.11 14.78 -3.75
N ASP A 59 -6.75 14.56 -5.01
CA ASP A 59 -5.85 15.45 -5.74
C ASP A 59 -6.50 16.83 -5.93
N LEU A 60 -5.68 17.88 -5.82
CA LEU A 60 -6.07 19.29 -5.85
C LEU A 60 -6.23 19.87 -7.26
N GLY A 61 -6.26 19.03 -8.30
CA GLY A 61 -6.65 19.40 -9.66
C GLY A 61 -5.57 19.20 -10.71
N ASP A 62 -5.01 17.99 -10.84
CA ASP A 62 -4.18 17.61 -11.99
C ASP A 62 -5.03 17.67 -13.28
N PRO A 63 -4.80 18.65 -14.17
CA PRO A 63 -5.65 18.84 -15.34
C PRO A 63 -5.42 17.78 -16.43
N ARG A 64 -4.46 16.88 -16.22
CA ARG A 64 -4.08 15.82 -17.18
C ARG A 64 -4.84 14.52 -16.94
N LEU A 65 -5.45 14.35 -15.77
CA LEU A 65 -6.17 13.14 -15.38
C LEU A 65 -7.62 13.49 -15.04
N SER A 66 -8.51 12.50 -15.09
CA SER A 66 -9.81 12.66 -14.43
C SER A 66 -9.60 12.80 -12.92
N PRO A 67 -10.45 13.53 -12.19
CA PRO A 67 -10.31 13.69 -10.75
C PRO A 67 -10.27 12.38 -9.95
N GLU A 68 -10.95 11.34 -10.42
CA GLU A 68 -10.99 10.01 -9.81
C GLU A 68 -9.59 9.39 -9.85
N LEU A 69 -9.00 9.34 -11.04
CA LEU A 69 -7.65 8.84 -11.26
C LEU A 69 -6.64 9.74 -10.55
N ALA A 70 -6.68 11.06 -10.73
CA ALA A 70 -5.75 11.97 -10.06
C ALA A 70 -5.66 11.70 -8.53
N SER A 71 -6.81 11.45 -7.90
CA SER A 71 -6.91 11.16 -6.47
C SER A 71 -6.46 9.75 -6.12
N GLU A 72 -6.71 8.75 -6.96
CA GLU A 72 -6.27 7.38 -6.71
C GLU A 72 -4.74 7.23 -6.78
N ALA A 73 -4.06 8.14 -7.50
CA ALA A 73 -2.60 8.19 -7.55
C ALA A 73 -1.96 8.68 -6.23
N GLU A 74 -2.76 9.20 -5.29
CA GLU A 74 -2.33 9.42 -3.91
C GLU A 74 -2.33 8.16 -3.06
N VAL A 75 -2.94 7.08 -3.56
CA VAL A 75 -2.91 5.76 -2.95
C VAL A 75 -1.96 4.86 -3.73
N LEU A 76 -2.49 4.14 -4.74
CA LEU A 76 -1.77 3.21 -5.60
C LEU A 76 -2.44 3.23 -6.98
N ASP A 77 -1.75 3.66 -8.03
CA ASP A 77 -2.29 3.83 -9.38
C ASP A 77 -2.05 2.61 -10.28
N TRP A 78 -3.05 1.86 -10.74
CA TRP A 78 -4.48 1.88 -10.39
C TRP A 78 -4.90 0.52 -9.83
N MET A 79 -6.02 0.49 -9.12
CA MET A 79 -6.58 -0.69 -8.49
C MET A 79 -8.12 -0.66 -8.43
N PRO A 80 -8.77 -1.83 -8.52
CA PRO A 80 -10.24 -1.90 -8.59
C PRO A 80 -10.93 -1.53 -7.27
N VAL A 81 -10.18 -1.51 -6.17
CA VAL A 81 -10.72 -1.66 -4.80
C VAL A 81 -11.54 -0.47 -4.32
N PHE A 82 -11.46 0.66 -5.04
CA PHE A 82 -12.23 1.88 -4.76
C PHE A 82 -13.50 2.00 -5.60
N GLY A 83 -13.85 0.98 -6.39
CA GLY A 83 -15.05 1.00 -7.21
C GLY A 83 -15.06 2.12 -8.26
N GLY A 84 -13.87 2.55 -8.70
CA GLY A 84 -13.69 3.54 -9.77
C GLY A 84 -13.54 4.99 -9.29
N ASP A 85 -13.77 5.27 -8.00
CA ASP A 85 -13.60 6.62 -7.46
C ASP A 85 -13.22 6.61 -5.97
N VAL A 86 -11.91 6.70 -5.71
CA VAL A 86 -11.37 6.77 -4.35
C VAL A 86 -11.92 7.94 -3.54
N ARG A 87 -12.37 9.02 -4.18
CA ARG A 87 -12.87 10.23 -3.49
C ARG A 87 -14.17 9.97 -2.74
N ARG A 88 -14.87 8.89 -3.08
CA ARG A 88 -16.09 8.41 -2.42
C ARG A 88 -15.81 7.40 -1.31
N CYS A 89 -14.57 6.98 -1.18
CA CYS A 89 -14.14 5.93 -0.26
C CYS A 89 -13.37 6.52 0.93
N VAL A 90 -13.16 5.69 1.96
CA VAL A 90 -12.19 5.97 3.03
C VAL A 90 -11.07 4.93 2.96
N PRO A 91 -10.01 5.17 2.15
CA PRO A 91 -8.99 4.16 1.89
C PRO A 91 -8.38 3.61 3.19
N VAL A 92 -8.49 2.29 3.38
CA VAL A 92 -7.97 1.60 4.58
C VAL A 92 -6.48 1.85 4.72
N GLY A 93 -5.74 1.74 3.61
CA GLY A 93 -4.31 2.06 3.56
C GLY A 93 -4.02 3.47 4.08
N THR A 94 -4.63 4.50 3.49
CA THR A 94 -4.41 5.91 3.90
C THR A 94 -4.72 6.15 5.36
N ASN A 95 -5.86 5.65 5.86
CA ASN A 95 -6.25 5.89 7.24
C ASN A 95 -5.40 5.09 8.24
N ALA A 96 -5.02 3.86 7.91
CA ALA A 96 -4.05 3.10 8.69
C ALA A 96 -2.69 3.83 8.75
N GLY A 97 -2.24 4.39 7.62
CA GLY A 97 -1.03 5.21 7.56
C GLY A 97 -1.10 6.43 8.45
N LEU A 98 -2.25 7.09 8.49
CA LEU A 98 -2.46 8.24 9.37
C LEU A 98 -2.56 7.87 10.86
N VAL A 99 -3.01 6.65 11.21
CA VAL A 99 -2.86 6.13 12.59
C VAL A 99 -1.38 6.01 12.95
N SER A 100 -0.58 5.38 12.08
CA SER A 100 0.87 5.26 12.26
C SER A 100 1.53 6.65 12.37
N TYR A 101 1.17 7.58 11.50
CA TYR A 101 1.68 8.96 11.51
C TYR A 101 1.40 9.63 12.85
N ALA A 102 0.15 9.64 13.31
CA ALA A 102 -0.23 10.23 14.59
C ALA A 102 0.52 9.59 15.77
N ARG A 103 0.70 8.26 15.77
CA ARG A 103 1.50 7.56 16.80
C ARG A 103 2.97 7.99 16.78
N VAL A 104 3.56 8.19 15.60
CA VAL A 104 4.95 8.67 15.50
C VAL A 104 5.07 10.13 15.92
N LEU A 105 4.14 11.00 15.52
CA LEU A 105 4.08 12.38 16.01
C LEU A 105 3.96 12.44 17.53
N SER A 106 3.13 11.56 18.12
CA SER A 106 3.00 11.45 19.57
C SER A 106 4.33 11.08 20.24
N ARG A 107 5.06 10.11 19.69
CA ARG A 107 6.39 9.72 20.19
C ARG A 107 7.40 10.84 20.09
N ILE A 108 7.50 11.46 18.91
CA ILE A 108 8.44 12.58 18.69
C ILE A 108 8.13 13.72 19.65
N ALA A 109 6.85 14.10 19.77
CA ALA A 109 6.41 15.15 20.69
C ALA A 109 6.86 14.87 22.12
N LYS A 110 6.71 13.63 22.59
CA LYS A 110 7.17 13.21 23.92
C LYS A 110 8.69 13.33 24.08
N GLU A 111 9.48 12.86 23.10
CA GLU A 111 10.95 12.95 23.14
C GLU A 111 11.46 14.40 23.19
N ILE A 112 10.74 15.35 22.59
CA ILE A 112 11.10 16.77 22.59
C ILE A 112 10.37 17.61 23.66
N GLY A 113 9.77 16.96 24.67
CA GLY A 113 9.16 17.63 25.82
C GLY A 113 7.82 18.34 25.53
N ARG A 114 7.07 17.91 24.52
CA ARG A 114 5.75 18.44 24.13
C ARG A 114 4.61 17.50 24.53
N ASP A 115 4.46 17.26 25.83
CA ASP A 115 3.54 16.24 26.36
C ASP A 115 2.06 16.45 26.00
N ASP A 116 1.59 17.70 25.92
CA ASP A 116 0.20 18.00 25.51
C ASP A 116 -0.08 17.59 24.06
N GLU A 117 0.88 17.87 23.16
CA GLU A 117 0.77 17.45 21.77
C GLU A 117 0.89 15.93 21.64
N ALA A 118 1.76 15.32 22.44
CA ALA A 118 1.89 13.86 22.49
C ALA A 118 0.57 13.18 22.85
N ARG A 119 -0.13 13.66 23.88
CA ARG A 119 -1.47 13.18 24.27
C ARG A 119 -2.52 13.41 23.18
N THR A 120 -2.46 14.58 22.53
CA THR A 120 -3.40 14.93 21.45
C THR A 120 -3.28 13.95 20.28
N PHE A 121 -2.07 13.73 19.77
CA PHE A 121 -1.86 12.80 18.65
C PHE A 121 -2.13 11.34 19.01
N ALA A 122 -1.87 10.93 20.25
CA ALA A 122 -2.27 9.60 20.72
C ALA A 122 -3.80 9.42 20.65
N LYS A 123 -4.56 10.40 21.15
CA LYS A 123 -6.03 10.38 21.11
C LYS A 123 -6.58 10.38 19.68
N GLU A 124 -5.96 11.14 18.77
CA GLU A 124 -6.34 11.14 17.36
C GLU A 124 -6.09 9.77 16.69
N ALA A 125 -4.96 9.13 16.99
CA ALA A 125 -4.66 7.78 16.50
C ALA A 125 -5.70 6.76 16.99
N ASP A 126 -6.09 6.82 18.26
CA ASP A 126 -7.10 5.94 18.85
C ASP A 126 -8.49 6.20 18.25
N THR A 127 -8.85 7.47 18.07
CA THR A 127 -10.12 7.86 17.43
C THR A 127 -10.19 7.33 16.02
N ARG A 128 -9.14 7.53 15.21
CA ARG A 128 -9.09 7.03 13.83
C ARG A 128 -9.10 5.51 13.78
N THR A 129 -8.39 4.84 14.70
CA THR A 129 -8.43 3.37 14.84
C THR A 129 -9.85 2.88 15.09
N ALA A 130 -10.60 3.51 16.00
CA ALA A 130 -11.99 3.16 16.27
C ALA A 130 -12.89 3.37 15.04
N LEU A 131 -12.68 4.45 14.28
CA LEU A 131 -13.44 4.73 13.06
C LEU A 131 -13.13 3.72 11.94
N ILE A 132 -11.87 3.34 11.72
CA ILE A 132 -11.51 2.28 10.76
C ILE A 132 -12.20 0.97 11.16
N ASN A 133 -12.15 0.61 12.44
CA ASN A 133 -12.83 -0.59 12.94
C ASN A 133 -14.36 -0.53 12.77
N LYS A 134 -14.96 0.66 12.86
CA LYS A 134 -16.41 0.83 12.67
C LYS A 134 -16.85 0.66 11.21
N TYR A 135 -16.12 1.26 10.27
CA TYR A 135 -16.58 1.36 8.88
C TYR A 135 -15.94 0.33 7.95
N CYS A 136 -14.69 -0.07 8.21
CA CYS A 136 -13.92 -0.90 7.30
C CYS A 136 -13.83 -2.36 7.75
N TRP A 137 -13.93 -2.67 9.04
CA TRP A 137 -13.94 -4.07 9.49
C TRP A 137 -15.25 -4.76 9.08
N ASN A 138 -15.14 -5.91 8.42
CA ASN A 138 -16.26 -6.76 8.09
C ASN A 138 -16.14 -8.08 8.87
N GLU A 139 -17.06 -8.31 9.81
CA GLU A 139 -17.03 -9.49 10.70
C GLU A 139 -17.27 -10.81 9.95
N GLU A 140 -18.14 -10.79 8.94
CA GLU A 140 -18.47 -11.98 8.15
C GLU A 140 -17.28 -12.40 7.28
N ALA A 141 -16.73 -11.47 6.52
CA ALA A 141 -15.55 -11.69 5.68
C ALA A 141 -14.28 -11.93 6.52
N GLY A 142 -14.21 -11.39 7.75
CA GLY A 142 -13.00 -11.43 8.58
C GLY A 142 -11.84 -10.61 7.99
N LEU A 143 -12.17 -9.51 7.33
CA LEU A 143 -11.23 -8.64 6.59
C LEU A 143 -11.59 -7.17 6.82
N PHE A 144 -10.61 -6.29 6.62
CA PHE A 144 -10.89 -4.86 6.43
C PHE A 144 -11.15 -4.61 4.93
N LEU A 145 -12.29 -4.02 4.62
CA LEU A 145 -12.72 -3.67 3.28
C LEU A 145 -12.80 -2.15 3.14
N GLU A 146 -12.63 -1.67 1.92
CA GLU A 146 -12.86 -0.26 1.61
C GLU A 146 -14.33 0.11 1.84
N TYR A 147 -14.59 1.34 2.28
CA TYR A 147 -15.95 1.81 2.59
C TYR A 147 -16.30 3.01 1.72
N ASP A 148 -17.32 2.89 0.87
CA ASP A 148 -17.92 4.01 0.15
C ASP A 148 -18.84 4.75 1.12
N TYR A 149 -18.41 5.92 1.58
CA TYR A 149 -19.15 6.71 2.56
C TYR A 149 -20.35 7.46 1.96
N VAL A 150 -20.42 7.57 0.63
CA VAL A 150 -21.55 8.17 -0.08
C VAL A 150 -22.66 7.13 -0.25
N ALA A 151 -22.31 5.90 -0.65
CA ALA A 151 -23.25 4.78 -0.74
C ALA A 151 -23.51 4.09 0.61
N GLN A 152 -22.76 4.48 1.65
CA GLN A 152 -22.82 3.92 3.01
C GLN A 152 -22.67 2.38 3.04
N LYS A 153 -21.75 1.86 2.23
CA LYS A 153 -21.53 0.41 2.12
C LYS A 153 -20.05 0.08 1.98
N GLN A 154 -19.68 -1.08 2.50
CA GLN A 154 -18.38 -1.67 2.22
C GLN A 154 -18.33 -2.17 0.76
N LEU A 155 -17.19 -1.99 0.13
CA LEU A 155 -16.93 -2.48 -1.22
C LEU A 155 -16.47 -3.95 -1.16
N PRO A 156 -16.89 -4.79 -2.12
CA PRO A 156 -16.70 -6.24 -2.04
C PRO A 156 -15.32 -6.71 -2.54
N TYR A 157 -14.30 -5.86 -2.47
CA TYR A 157 -12.97 -6.14 -3.01
C TYR A 157 -12.02 -6.57 -1.90
N VAL A 158 -11.40 -7.75 -2.05
CA VAL A 158 -10.37 -8.23 -1.12
C VAL A 158 -9.00 -7.78 -1.62
N SER A 159 -8.25 -7.09 -0.76
CA SER A 159 -6.91 -6.60 -1.08
C SER A 159 -5.95 -6.64 0.10
N GLU A 160 -4.67 -6.49 -0.21
CA GLU A 160 -3.59 -6.47 0.78
C GLU A 160 -3.67 -5.30 1.78
N PHE A 161 -4.45 -4.24 1.50
CA PHE A 161 -4.67 -3.14 2.45
C PHE A 161 -5.25 -3.63 3.77
N ALA A 162 -6.01 -4.73 3.77
CA ALA A 162 -6.50 -5.35 4.99
C ALA A 162 -5.37 -5.67 5.96
N TYR A 163 -4.21 -6.10 5.45
CA TYR A 163 -3.05 -6.50 6.25
C TYR A 163 -2.16 -5.32 6.65
N TRP A 164 -2.31 -4.16 6.01
CA TRP A 164 -1.61 -2.95 6.44
C TRP A 164 -2.11 -2.48 7.82
N THR A 165 -3.32 -2.88 8.21
CA THR A 165 -3.84 -2.68 9.57
C THR A 165 -3.05 -3.45 10.64
N LEU A 166 -2.41 -4.57 10.28
CA LEU A 166 -1.46 -5.25 11.18
C LEU A 166 -0.22 -4.38 11.36
N TRP A 167 0.41 -3.97 10.25
CA TRP A 167 1.66 -3.20 10.28
C TRP A 167 1.55 -1.89 11.07
N THR A 168 0.41 -1.24 10.98
CA THR A 168 0.12 0.04 11.64
C THR A 168 -0.45 -0.10 13.05
N GLY A 169 -0.80 -1.31 13.47
CA GLY A 169 -1.39 -1.58 14.78
C GLY A 169 -2.86 -1.16 14.92
N VAL A 170 -3.61 -1.13 13.82
CA VAL A 170 -5.06 -0.83 13.80
C VAL A 170 -5.90 -2.06 14.14
N ALA A 171 -5.50 -3.22 13.62
CA ALA A 171 -6.16 -4.49 13.93
C ALA A 171 -5.90 -4.88 15.38
N ASN A 172 -6.89 -5.42 16.08
CA ASN A 172 -6.66 -6.07 17.37
C ASN A 172 -6.24 -7.55 17.16
N ARG A 173 -5.84 -8.24 18.23
CA ARG A 173 -5.39 -9.65 18.14
C ARG A 173 -6.43 -10.62 17.56
N LYS A 174 -7.72 -10.40 17.81
CA LYS A 174 -8.79 -11.26 17.24
C LYS A 174 -8.92 -11.05 15.74
N GLN A 175 -8.89 -9.79 15.31
CA GLN A 175 -8.89 -9.44 13.89
C GLN A 175 -7.64 -9.95 13.20
N ALA A 176 -6.47 -9.88 13.85
CA ALA A 176 -5.24 -10.43 13.31
C ALA A 176 -5.31 -11.94 13.09
N ALA A 177 -5.99 -12.70 13.96
CA ALA A 177 -6.26 -14.12 13.73
C ALA A 177 -7.13 -14.35 12.50
N ARG A 178 -8.22 -13.58 12.37
CA ARG A 178 -9.10 -13.66 11.18
C ARG A 178 -8.38 -13.27 9.89
N LEU A 179 -7.50 -12.26 9.93
CA LEU A 179 -6.64 -11.91 8.80
C LEU A 179 -5.67 -13.05 8.47
N ALA A 180 -5.04 -13.67 9.47
CA ALA A 180 -4.14 -14.80 9.25
C ALA A 180 -4.85 -16.02 8.63
N ASP A 181 -6.08 -16.32 9.07
CA ASP A 181 -6.90 -17.40 8.51
C ASP A 181 -7.24 -17.13 7.03
N ASN A 182 -7.48 -15.86 6.68
CA ASN A 182 -7.80 -15.41 5.32
C ASN A 182 -6.57 -15.17 4.42
N LEU A 183 -5.34 -15.42 4.91
CA LEU A 183 -4.09 -15.16 4.17
C LEU A 183 -4.01 -15.94 2.85
N HIS A 184 -4.65 -17.11 2.79
CA HIS A 184 -4.74 -17.96 1.61
C HIS A 184 -5.42 -17.30 0.40
N LEU A 185 -6.23 -16.24 0.62
CA LEU A 185 -6.87 -15.49 -0.46
C LEU A 185 -5.84 -14.73 -1.30
N LEU A 186 -4.81 -14.18 -0.65
CA LEU A 186 -3.77 -13.37 -1.29
C LEU A 186 -2.46 -14.13 -1.53
N GLU A 187 -2.13 -15.11 -0.68
CA GLU A 187 -0.89 -15.88 -0.77
C GLU A 187 -0.92 -16.85 -1.96
N LYS A 188 0.00 -16.63 -2.91
CA LYS A 188 0.22 -17.46 -4.10
C LYS A 188 1.56 -18.19 -3.99
N SER A 189 1.96 -18.87 -5.07
CA SER A 189 3.19 -19.68 -5.11
C SER A 189 4.46 -18.87 -4.86
N HIS A 190 4.48 -17.61 -5.32
CA HIS A 190 5.67 -16.76 -5.32
C HIS A 190 5.54 -15.47 -4.49
N GLY A 191 4.54 -15.38 -3.61
CA GLY A 191 4.33 -14.20 -2.73
C GLY A 191 2.86 -13.86 -2.57
N LEU A 192 2.57 -12.62 -2.18
CA LEU A 192 1.20 -12.09 -2.08
C LEU A 192 0.81 -11.36 -3.36
N ALA A 193 -0.40 -11.64 -3.86
CA ALA A 193 -1.02 -10.81 -4.88
C ALA A 193 -1.72 -9.60 -4.23
N CYS A 194 -1.80 -8.47 -4.95
CA CYS A 194 -2.45 -7.26 -4.42
C CYS A 194 -3.95 -7.45 -4.13
N THR A 195 -4.62 -8.29 -4.91
CA THR A 195 -6.02 -8.69 -4.72
C THR A 195 -6.16 -10.20 -4.78
N ASP A 196 -7.27 -10.74 -4.26
CA ASP A 196 -7.55 -12.17 -4.24
C ASP A 196 -7.71 -12.78 -5.63
N LYS A 197 -8.28 -11.99 -6.56
CA LYS A 197 -8.58 -12.34 -7.94
C LYS A 197 -8.52 -11.13 -8.87
N ASP A 198 -8.64 -11.41 -10.15
CA ASP A 198 -8.80 -10.43 -11.23
C ASP A 198 -10.20 -9.80 -11.14
N TYR A 199 -10.27 -8.47 -11.05
CA TYR A 199 -11.52 -7.71 -11.04
C TYR A 199 -11.68 -6.95 -12.36
N PRO A 200 -12.93 -6.66 -12.79
CA PRO A 200 -13.16 -5.81 -13.94
C PRO A 200 -12.64 -4.39 -13.68
N ASP A 201 -12.22 -3.70 -14.74
CA ASP A 201 -11.83 -2.30 -14.66
C ASP A 201 -13.06 -1.43 -14.30
N PRO A 202 -13.06 -0.74 -13.14
CA PRO A 202 -14.18 0.10 -12.76
C PRO A 202 -14.17 1.47 -13.45
N HIS A 203 -13.09 1.83 -14.16
CA HIS A 203 -13.01 3.10 -14.89
C HIS A 203 -13.58 2.92 -16.30
N THR A 204 -14.87 3.24 -16.46
CA THR A 204 -15.61 3.01 -17.72
C THR A 204 -15.56 4.16 -18.72
N ASP A 205 -14.96 5.30 -18.36
CA ASP A 205 -15.02 6.51 -19.18
C ASP A 205 -13.90 6.57 -20.24
N ALA A 206 -14.28 6.93 -21.47
CA ALA A 206 -13.38 7.18 -22.61
C ALA A 206 -12.30 8.27 -22.35
N ALA A 207 -12.39 9.02 -21.24
CA ALA A 207 -11.33 9.90 -20.74
C ALA A 207 -10.04 9.14 -20.35
N TYR A 208 -10.16 7.83 -20.15
CA TYR A 208 -9.07 6.87 -20.01
C TYR A 208 -8.08 6.92 -21.20
N GLU A 209 -8.54 7.26 -22.41
CA GLU A 209 -7.75 7.16 -23.65
C GLU A 209 -7.09 8.46 -24.14
N LEU A 210 -7.51 9.66 -23.72
CA LEU A 210 -7.41 10.82 -24.62
C LEU A 210 -6.46 11.96 -24.27
N LYS A 211 -5.56 11.84 -23.29
CA LYS A 211 -4.58 12.94 -23.07
C LYS A 211 -3.09 12.62 -23.15
N ASN A 212 -2.53 11.46 -22.78
CA ASN A 212 -1.05 11.35 -22.71
C ASN A 212 -0.37 9.96 -22.71
N SER A 213 -0.99 8.84 -23.08
CA SER A 213 -0.26 7.55 -23.15
C SER A 213 -0.20 7.00 -24.57
N ALA A 214 1.04 6.80 -25.06
CA ALA A 214 1.38 6.07 -26.28
C ALA A 214 0.65 4.71 -26.34
N PRO A 215 0.40 4.15 -27.54
CA PRO A 215 -0.73 3.27 -27.80
C PRO A 215 -0.66 1.94 -27.04
N TYR A 216 -1.64 1.72 -26.17
CA TYR A 216 -2.03 0.41 -25.67
C TYR A 216 -2.36 -0.50 -26.88
N ARG A 217 -1.54 -1.53 -27.15
CA ARG A 217 -2.00 -2.66 -27.97
C ARG A 217 -2.61 -3.70 -27.04
N ARG A 218 -3.88 -4.06 -27.27
CA ARG A 218 -4.55 -5.13 -26.53
C ARG A 218 -3.76 -6.43 -26.69
N LEU A 219 -3.57 -7.17 -25.59
CA LEU A 219 -2.81 -8.42 -25.55
C LEU A 219 -3.25 -9.46 -26.61
N GLN A 220 -4.54 -9.43 -26.99
CA GLN A 220 -5.17 -10.32 -27.96
C GLN A 220 -4.86 -9.99 -29.43
N ASP A 221 -4.35 -8.78 -29.71
CA ASP A 221 -4.02 -8.31 -31.07
C ASP A 221 -2.52 -8.48 -31.40
N LEU A 222 -1.75 -9.07 -30.48
CA LEU A 222 -0.32 -9.35 -30.64
C LEU A 222 -0.09 -10.84 -30.92
N PRO A 223 0.83 -11.19 -31.85
CA PRO A 223 1.21 -12.58 -32.04
C PRO A 223 1.78 -13.16 -30.74
N PRO A 224 1.63 -14.47 -30.45
CA PRO A 224 2.23 -15.09 -29.28
C PRO A 224 3.75 -14.92 -29.32
N GLN A 225 4.29 -14.05 -28.46
CA GLN A 225 5.70 -13.74 -28.44
C GLN A 225 6.43 -14.67 -27.48
N LYS A 226 7.26 -15.55 -28.05
CA LYS A 226 8.07 -16.51 -27.29
C LYS A 226 9.30 -15.85 -26.63
N ASP A 227 9.70 -14.63 -27.06
CA ASP A 227 10.99 -14.00 -26.71
C ASP A 227 11.01 -12.44 -26.71
N ALA A 228 10.02 -11.73 -26.13
CA ALA A 228 9.94 -10.26 -26.23
C ALA A 228 10.82 -9.47 -25.21
N PRO A 229 11.58 -8.43 -25.64
CA PRO A 229 12.34 -7.52 -24.76
C PRO A 229 11.46 -6.46 -24.03
N PRO A 230 12.01 -5.74 -23.02
CA PRO A 230 11.28 -5.24 -21.83
C PRO A 230 10.29 -4.07 -21.98
N GLU A 231 10.19 -3.43 -23.15
CA GLU A 231 9.69 -2.04 -23.22
C GLU A 231 8.25 -1.91 -23.72
N TYR A 232 7.57 -3.01 -23.99
CA TYR A 232 6.26 -2.99 -24.62
C TYR A 232 5.31 -4.01 -23.99
N ILE A 233 4.02 -3.66 -24.02
CA ILE A 233 2.82 -4.36 -23.54
C ILE A 233 2.27 -3.74 -22.24
N GLY A 234 1.35 -2.79 -22.42
CA GLY A 234 0.29 -2.59 -21.43
C GLY A 234 -0.58 -3.83 -21.39
N GLY A 235 -1.03 -4.21 -20.19
CA GLY A 235 -1.94 -5.35 -20.01
C GLY A 235 -3.31 -5.05 -20.60
N ARG A 236 -4.27 -5.96 -20.37
CA ARG A 236 -5.68 -5.81 -20.76
C ARG A 236 -6.30 -4.50 -20.27
N ASN A 237 -5.84 -3.99 -19.12
CA ASN A 237 -6.23 -2.72 -18.51
C ASN A 237 -5.03 -2.17 -17.69
N PRO A 238 -5.10 -0.99 -17.04
CA PRO A 238 -3.95 -0.37 -16.41
C PRO A 238 -3.83 -0.71 -14.93
N LEU A 239 -4.67 -1.62 -14.42
CA LEU A 239 -4.78 -1.91 -13.00
C LEU A 239 -3.57 -2.75 -12.57
N MET A 240 -2.45 -2.08 -12.28
CA MET A 240 -1.17 -2.74 -11.97
C MET A 240 -1.09 -3.24 -10.53
N TRP A 241 -1.92 -2.71 -9.65
CA TRP A 241 -2.01 -3.09 -8.24
C TRP A 241 -3.17 -4.06 -8.02
N MET A 242 -3.19 -5.13 -8.82
CA MET A 242 -4.22 -6.15 -8.81
C MET A 242 -3.62 -7.51 -9.14
N TYR A 243 -4.30 -8.59 -8.76
CA TYR A 243 -4.00 -9.94 -9.19
C TYR A 243 -3.66 -10.01 -10.71
N PRO A 244 -2.64 -10.77 -11.11
CA PRO A 244 -1.73 -11.60 -10.31
C PRO A 244 -0.46 -10.86 -9.85
N ALA A 245 -0.42 -9.52 -9.93
CA ALA A 245 0.76 -8.76 -9.58
C ALA A 245 1.05 -8.82 -8.07
N GLY A 246 2.32 -9.02 -7.74
CA GLY A 246 2.87 -8.78 -6.41
C GLY A 246 3.95 -7.71 -6.46
N TRP A 247 3.95 -6.87 -5.43
CA TRP A 247 4.83 -5.72 -5.33
C TRP A 247 5.70 -5.81 -4.08
N ALA A 248 6.97 -5.47 -4.22
CA ALA A 248 7.96 -5.63 -3.15
C ALA A 248 7.60 -4.88 -1.86
N THR A 249 7.03 -3.68 -1.98
CA THR A 249 6.57 -2.86 -0.84
C THR A 249 5.50 -3.58 -0.02
N THR A 250 4.59 -4.28 -0.68
CA THR A 250 3.44 -4.90 -0.01
C THR A 250 3.86 -6.16 0.71
N GLN A 251 4.78 -6.93 0.14
CA GLN A 251 5.41 -8.06 0.83
C GLN A 251 6.10 -7.61 2.12
N ILE A 252 6.86 -6.50 2.07
CA ILE A 252 7.53 -5.94 3.25
C ILE A 252 6.51 -5.56 4.33
N ILE A 253 5.47 -4.79 3.97
CA ILE A 253 4.48 -4.28 4.92
C ILE A 253 3.69 -5.44 5.55
N VAL A 254 3.19 -6.37 4.74
CA VAL A 254 2.37 -7.47 5.24
C VAL A 254 3.18 -8.44 6.09
N THR A 255 4.39 -8.83 5.69
CA THR A 255 5.23 -9.73 6.49
C THR A 255 5.66 -9.09 7.81
N ALA A 256 5.98 -7.79 7.81
CA ALA A 256 6.24 -7.04 9.03
C ALA A 256 5.01 -7.02 9.96
N GLY A 257 3.82 -6.77 9.41
CA GLY A 257 2.57 -6.82 10.17
C GLY A 257 2.29 -8.21 10.75
N LEU A 258 2.50 -9.28 9.99
CA LEU A 258 2.33 -10.65 10.48
C LEU A 258 3.29 -10.98 11.64
N ASP A 259 4.57 -10.61 11.52
CA ASP A 259 5.55 -10.78 12.59
C ASP A 259 5.13 -10.05 13.87
N ALA A 260 4.63 -8.81 13.77
CA ALA A 260 4.20 -8.01 14.92
C ALA A 260 3.06 -8.64 15.74
N TYR A 261 2.29 -9.55 15.13
CA TYR A 261 1.19 -10.27 15.79
C TYR A 261 1.52 -11.72 16.13
N GLY A 262 2.77 -12.15 15.91
CA GLY A 262 3.25 -13.49 16.24
C GLY A 262 3.04 -14.53 15.13
N TYR A 263 2.59 -14.13 13.93
CA TYR A 263 2.45 -15.03 12.76
C TYR A 263 3.77 -15.18 12.01
N SER A 264 4.83 -15.50 12.77
CA SER A 264 6.22 -15.46 12.32
C SER A 264 6.51 -16.47 11.20
N GLU A 265 5.94 -17.66 11.28
CA GLU A 265 6.11 -18.70 10.26
C GLU A 265 5.47 -18.29 8.92
N ALA A 266 4.29 -17.65 8.96
CA ALA A 266 3.64 -17.13 7.76
C ALA A 266 4.47 -15.99 7.14
N ALA A 267 4.95 -15.05 7.97
CA ALA A 267 5.82 -13.96 7.54
C ALA A 267 7.10 -14.46 6.87
N LYS A 268 7.76 -15.45 7.48
CA LYS A 268 8.98 -16.06 6.93
C LYS A 268 8.71 -16.82 5.63
N ARG A 269 7.63 -17.59 5.56
CA ARG A 269 7.22 -18.33 4.35
C ARG A 269 6.96 -17.40 3.17
N ILE A 270 6.19 -16.34 3.37
CA ILE A 270 5.90 -15.35 2.32
C ILE A 270 7.17 -14.62 1.90
N SER A 271 8.01 -14.23 2.86
CA SER A 271 9.31 -13.60 2.59
C SER A 271 10.18 -14.50 1.72
N ALA A 272 10.24 -15.80 2.01
CA ALA A 272 11.02 -16.77 1.24
C ALA A 272 10.47 -16.96 -0.18
N LYS A 273 9.14 -17.09 -0.34
CA LYS A 273 8.50 -17.21 -1.66
C LYS A 273 8.85 -16.04 -2.58
N TYR A 274 8.70 -14.81 -2.09
CA TYR A 274 8.95 -13.62 -2.90
C TYR A 274 10.43 -13.34 -3.10
N LEU A 275 11.28 -13.64 -2.11
CA LEU A 275 12.73 -13.56 -2.27
C LEU A 275 13.23 -14.52 -3.35
N ASN A 276 12.76 -15.78 -3.34
CA ASN A 276 13.11 -16.75 -4.38
C ASN A 276 12.66 -16.28 -5.76
N LEU A 277 11.46 -15.71 -5.89
CA LEU A 277 10.99 -15.11 -7.13
C LEU A 277 11.95 -14.04 -7.66
N MET A 278 12.34 -13.09 -6.81
CA MET A 278 13.24 -12.01 -7.19
C MET A 278 14.62 -12.55 -7.60
N LEU A 279 15.15 -13.53 -6.87
CA LEU A 279 16.45 -14.15 -7.16
C LEU A 279 16.43 -14.96 -8.46
N ASP A 280 15.37 -15.74 -8.70
CA ASP A 280 15.19 -16.51 -9.93
C ASP A 280 15.10 -15.60 -11.16
N GLN A 281 14.34 -14.51 -11.06
CA GLN A 281 14.23 -13.53 -12.15
C GLN A 281 15.55 -12.79 -12.35
N HIS A 282 16.23 -12.38 -11.27
CA HIS A 282 17.54 -11.77 -11.37
C HIS A 282 18.57 -12.71 -12.02
N GLN A 283 18.56 -14.01 -11.71
CA GLN A 283 19.44 -14.98 -12.35
C GLN A 283 19.17 -15.13 -13.85
N LYS A 284 17.91 -15.02 -14.27
CA LYS A 284 17.50 -15.14 -15.68
C LYS A 284 17.76 -13.86 -16.48
N THR A 285 17.53 -12.68 -15.89
CA THR A 285 17.51 -11.41 -16.62
C THR A 285 18.66 -10.48 -16.26
N GLY A 286 19.41 -10.76 -15.19
CA GLY A 286 20.43 -9.87 -14.64
C GLY A 286 19.86 -8.58 -14.02
N GLN A 287 18.55 -8.53 -13.71
CA GLN A 287 17.85 -7.34 -13.24
C GLN A 287 16.87 -7.65 -12.12
N LEU A 288 16.62 -6.66 -11.26
CA LEU A 288 15.44 -6.62 -10.40
C LEU A 288 14.33 -5.81 -11.08
N TRP A 289 13.08 -6.17 -10.84
CA TRP A 289 11.91 -5.60 -11.52
C TRP A 289 10.98 -4.87 -10.54
N GLU A 290 10.23 -3.90 -11.06
CA GLU A 290 9.25 -3.12 -10.29
C GLU A 290 8.18 -4.02 -9.63
N LYS A 291 7.70 -5.01 -10.38
CA LYS A 291 6.59 -5.90 -10.01
C LYS A 291 6.73 -7.26 -10.70
N TYR A 292 6.13 -8.28 -10.12
CA TYR A 292 6.25 -9.67 -10.58
C TYR A 292 4.88 -10.36 -10.60
N ASN A 293 4.72 -11.38 -11.44
CA ASN A 293 3.57 -12.27 -11.37
C ASN A 293 3.80 -13.29 -10.25
N VAL A 294 3.06 -13.18 -9.15
CA VAL A 294 3.28 -14.07 -7.99
C VAL A 294 2.59 -15.43 -8.11
N VAL A 295 1.83 -15.66 -9.19
CA VAL A 295 1.11 -16.91 -9.43
C VAL A 295 2.01 -17.90 -10.18
N ASP A 296 2.58 -17.48 -11.31
CA ASP A 296 3.43 -18.32 -12.17
C ASP A 296 4.93 -18.00 -12.09
N GLY A 297 5.28 -16.93 -11.37
CA GLY A 297 6.66 -16.52 -11.15
C GLY A 297 7.33 -15.85 -12.35
N SER A 298 6.57 -15.50 -13.39
CA SER A 298 7.06 -14.79 -14.57
C SER A 298 7.02 -13.26 -14.41
N LEU A 299 7.45 -12.56 -15.45
CA LEU A 299 7.27 -11.11 -15.61
C LEU A 299 6.05 -10.78 -16.48
N ILE A 300 5.21 -11.75 -16.81
CA ILE A 300 4.03 -11.53 -17.66
C ILE A 300 2.87 -11.15 -16.75
N LEU A 301 2.40 -9.90 -16.86
CA LEU A 301 1.24 -9.40 -16.12
C LEU A 301 0.08 -9.12 -17.09
N PRO A 302 -1.12 -9.69 -16.86
CA PRO A 302 -2.27 -9.49 -17.71
C PRO A 302 -2.88 -8.09 -17.57
N ASN A 303 -2.50 -7.32 -16.54
CA ASN A 303 -2.96 -5.97 -16.26
C ASN A 303 -1.73 -5.09 -15.99
N ALA A 304 -1.51 -4.06 -16.80
CA ALA A 304 -0.33 -3.21 -16.73
C ALA A 304 -0.59 -1.86 -17.44
N ARG A 305 -0.34 -0.74 -16.78
CA ARG A 305 -0.41 0.60 -17.40
C ARG A 305 0.73 0.82 -18.40
N TYR A 306 1.89 0.24 -18.09
CA TYR A 306 3.10 0.24 -18.88
C TYR A 306 3.85 -1.08 -18.66
N GLY A 307 4.80 -1.38 -19.55
CA GLY A 307 5.61 -2.59 -19.48
C GLY A 307 6.41 -2.72 -18.17
N ASN A 308 6.98 -3.89 -17.91
CA ASN A 308 7.78 -4.07 -16.71
C ASN A 308 9.12 -3.34 -16.81
N LEU A 309 9.48 -2.62 -15.75
CA LEU A 309 10.68 -1.81 -15.69
C LEU A 309 11.70 -2.46 -14.74
N PRO A 310 12.99 -2.52 -15.12
CA PRO A 310 14.06 -2.75 -14.16
C PRO A 310 14.00 -1.69 -13.06
N TYR A 311 14.08 -2.13 -11.80
CA TYR A 311 13.80 -1.26 -10.66
C TYR A 311 14.63 -1.63 -9.43
N HIS A 312 15.46 -0.68 -8.98
CA HIS A 312 16.46 -0.90 -7.95
C HIS A 312 16.18 -0.16 -6.63
N SER A 313 14.99 0.43 -6.46
CA SER A 313 14.60 1.12 -5.22
C SER A 313 13.96 0.14 -4.22
N PHE A 314 12.64 0.19 -4.03
CA PHE A 314 11.95 -0.68 -3.06
C PHE A 314 12.16 -2.18 -3.32
N THR A 315 12.43 -2.59 -4.57
CA THR A 315 12.70 -4.00 -4.89
C THR A 315 14.04 -4.45 -4.33
N ALA A 316 15.09 -3.63 -4.45
CA ALA A 316 16.38 -3.93 -3.83
C ALA A 316 16.28 -3.91 -2.29
N ALA A 317 15.48 -2.97 -1.73
CA ALA A 317 15.19 -2.97 -0.30
C ALA A 317 14.49 -4.27 0.13
N ALA A 318 13.56 -4.81 -0.65
CA ALA A 318 12.91 -6.08 -0.37
C ALA A 318 13.88 -7.26 -0.36
N VAL A 319 14.84 -7.32 -1.30
CA VAL A 319 15.88 -8.37 -1.28
C VAL A 319 16.62 -8.37 0.06
N VAL A 320 17.01 -7.20 0.56
CA VAL A 320 17.72 -7.08 1.84
C VAL A 320 16.80 -7.39 3.03
N LEU A 321 15.63 -6.78 3.09
CA LEU A 321 14.73 -6.87 4.24
C LEU A 321 14.12 -8.28 4.37
N LEU A 322 13.62 -8.84 3.26
CA LEU A 322 13.09 -10.21 3.23
C LEU A 322 14.24 -11.23 3.40
N GLY A 323 15.42 -10.95 2.83
CA GLY A 323 16.62 -11.78 3.04
C GLY A 323 17.03 -11.88 4.50
N ARG A 324 17.11 -10.75 5.22
CA ARG A 324 17.36 -10.74 6.67
C ARG A 324 16.28 -11.52 7.42
N ARG A 325 15.02 -11.37 7.01
CA ARG A 325 13.93 -12.12 7.64
C ARG A 325 14.08 -13.64 7.46
N VAL A 326 14.45 -14.09 6.27
CA VAL A 326 14.58 -15.52 5.92
C VAL A 326 15.84 -16.13 6.54
N PHE A 327 17.00 -15.51 6.33
CA PHE A 327 18.31 -16.09 6.65
C PHE A 327 18.81 -15.75 8.06
N GLN A 328 18.39 -14.62 8.62
CA GLN A 328 18.83 -14.16 9.96
C GLN A 328 17.70 -14.22 10.99
N ASN A 329 16.50 -14.64 10.59
CA ASN A 329 15.29 -14.63 11.42
C ASN A 329 14.98 -13.26 12.05
N GLN A 330 15.40 -12.17 11.39
CA GLN A 330 15.22 -10.81 11.89
C GLN A 330 13.84 -10.28 11.49
N ALA A 331 12.96 -10.10 12.47
CA ALA A 331 11.65 -9.48 12.25
C ALA A 331 11.79 -8.03 11.75
N LEU A 332 10.89 -7.62 10.86
CA LEU A 332 10.83 -6.25 10.37
C LEU A 332 10.09 -5.38 11.40
N GLN A 333 10.67 -4.23 11.78
CA GLN A 333 10.06 -3.36 12.78
C GLN A 333 8.75 -2.73 12.29
N THR A 334 7.77 -2.67 13.18
CA THR A 334 6.45 -2.02 13.01
C THR A 334 6.25 -0.87 14.00
N VAL A 335 5.09 -0.20 13.96
CA VAL A 335 4.77 0.93 14.86
C VAL A 335 4.71 0.45 16.29
#